data_AF-A0AAN8IN94-F1
#
_entry.id   AF-A0AAN8IN94-F1
#
_cell.length_a   1.000
_cell.length_b   1.000
_cell.length_c   1.000
_cell.angle_alpha   90.00
_cell.angle_beta   90.00
_cell.angle_gamma   90.00
#
_symmetry.space_group_name_H-M   'P 1'
#
loop_
_entity.id
_entity.type
_entity.pdbx_description
1 polymer ?
#
loop_
_entity_poly.entity_id
_entity_poly.type
_entity_poly.pdbx_seq_one_letter_code
_entity_poly.pdbx_strand_id
1 'polypeptide(L)'
;MKFWQDNTCVTFRPRTNETQYILYTSENRGCFSTVGRDTSQPAQPVNIGRGCQHFGITTHEIAHALGLFHHQQRYDRDEYITFNEENVQFRYWLNFAKIPSKYLDTYDLPYDVGSVMHYTPTEFSENEYLYALTAKDPNLQGTMGSMDGPSFLDVQIINRHYQCYDACNATENKPRCLNGGYVDPKNCTACKCPTGFGGDVCQLIASSAPIRCGGLIPTTSSLTRMRIRLSSGGPRRKCVYHIRAPPNRRVMIGLKSVLGHCQEGCYTTAVEMKMAGDFRPVGYRFCCKSQWFRRIISKGRNVPIIFFAQNSTLDVTLYYRWVVSTPDAEDATYLNSTQLSEVYKQTDDDNGLEMEILQGPEDGVVPAGRSNPMIARAYGRIKSKPSFDESDYVGEFGSDGESYEDFSLYS
;
A
#
# COMPACT_ATOMS: atom_id res chain seq x y z
N MET A 1 -19.68 2.97 4.49
CA MET A 1 -20.54 3.61 3.46
C MET A 1 -19.89 4.84 2.83
N LYS A 2 -19.66 5.95 3.57
CA LYS A 2 -19.12 7.19 2.99
C LYS A 2 -17.84 7.00 2.15
N PHE A 3 -16.88 6.21 2.65
CA PHE A 3 -15.67 5.87 1.89
C PHE A 3 -15.98 5.33 0.48
N TRP A 4 -16.86 4.33 0.38
CA TRP A 4 -17.24 3.74 -0.90
C TRP A 4 -17.92 4.77 -1.80
N GLN A 5 -18.87 5.56 -1.26
CA GLN A 5 -19.50 6.63 -2.04
C GLN A 5 -18.52 7.70 -2.52
N ASP A 6 -17.52 8.06 -1.74
CA ASP A 6 -16.57 9.12 -2.10
C ASP A 6 -15.53 8.65 -3.14
N ASN A 7 -15.39 7.34 -3.34
CA ASN A 7 -14.36 6.76 -4.21
C ASN A 7 -14.92 5.93 -5.37
N THR A 8 -16.24 5.72 -5.41
CA THR A 8 -16.92 5.00 -6.50
C THR A 8 -18.22 5.70 -6.89
N CYS A 9 -18.88 5.17 -7.92
CA CYS A 9 -20.23 5.59 -8.30
C CYS A 9 -21.34 4.94 -7.45
N VAL A 10 -21.00 4.02 -6.54
CA VAL A 10 -21.97 3.33 -5.68
C VAL A 10 -22.53 4.32 -4.64
N THR A 11 -23.85 4.35 -4.50
CA THR A 11 -24.55 5.18 -3.51
C THR A 11 -25.34 4.34 -2.52
N PHE A 12 -25.38 4.76 -1.27
CA PHE A 12 -26.18 4.18 -0.21
C PHE A 12 -27.26 5.18 0.19
N ARG A 13 -28.52 4.74 0.26
CA ARG A 13 -29.64 5.55 0.72
C ARG A 13 -30.50 4.77 1.71
N PRO A 14 -31.13 5.43 2.69
CA PRO A 14 -32.11 4.78 3.54
C PRO A 14 -33.18 4.11 2.68
N ARG A 15 -33.52 2.87 3.04
CA ARG A 15 -34.58 2.12 2.39
C ARG A 15 -35.92 2.85 2.54
N THR A 16 -36.72 2.82 1.49
CA THR A 16 -38.10 3.29 1.48
C THR A 16 -39.06 2.12 1.24
N ASN A 17 -39.14 1.61 0.01
CA ASN A 17 -40.04 0.53 -0.40
C ASN A 17 -39.31 -0.57 -1.21
N GLU A 18 -37.97 -0.53 -1.28
CA GLU A 18 -37.20 -1.51 -2.03
C GLU A 18 -37.42 -2.92 -1.45
N THR A 19 -37.62 -3.89 -2.33
CA THR A 19 -37.86 -5.30 -1.96
C THR A 19 -36.59 -6.03 -1.55
N GLN A 20 -35.43 -5.46 -1.89
CA GLN A 20 -34.10 -6.01 -1.71
C GLN A 20 -33.21 -4.92 -1.12
N TYR A 21 -32.62 -5.16 0.04
CA TYR A 21 -31.85 -4.14 0.75
C TYR A 21 -30.82 -4.76 1.70
N ILE A 22 -29.76 -4.01 1.95
CA ILE A 22 -28.80 -4.33 2.99
C ILE A 22 -29.38 -3.94 4.35
N LEU A 23 -29.31 -4.86 5.31
CA LEU A 23 -29.62 -4.63 6.72
C LEU A 23 -28.33 -4.65 7.54
N TYR A 24 -27.89 -3.49 8.00
CA TYR A 24 -26.79 -3.42 8.97
C TYR A 24 -27.31 -3.84 10.35
N THR A 25 -26.72 -4.89 10.92
CA THR A 25 -27.12 -5.45 12.22
C THR A 25 -25.90 -5.77 13.08
N SER A 26 -26.10 -5.93 14.38
CA SER A 26 -25.07 -6.36 15.34
C SER A 26 -25.60 -7.45 16.28
N GLU A 27 -26.65 -8.15 15.87
CA GLU A 27 -27.34 -9.15 16.68
C GLU A 27 -26.51 -10.42 16.88
N ASN A 28 -25.68 -10.76 15.89
CA ASN A 28 -24.86 -11.97 15.92
C ASN A 28 -23.40 -11.67 16.29
N ARG A 29 -22.72 -12.69 16.82
CA ARG A 29 -21.27 -12.63 17.04
C ARG A 29 -20.53 -12.67 15.69
N GLY A 30 -19.36 -12.04 15.64
CA GLY A 30 -18.51 -12.00 14.45
C GLY A 30 -18.90 -10.91 13.45
N CYS A 31 -18.17 -10.88 12.34
CA CYS A 31 -18.36 -9.94 11.25
C CYS A 31 -18.59 -10.77 9.98
N PHE A 32 -19.66 -10.49 9.22
CA PHE A 32 -19.93 -11.23 7.98
C PHE A 32 -20.92 -10.49 7.06
N SER A 33 -20.80 -10.79 5.78
CA SER A 33 -21.81 -10.51 4.76
C SER A 33 -21.76 -11.55 3.64
N THR A 34 -22.87 -11.70 2.91
CA THR A 34 -22.91 -12.47 1.66
C THR A 34 -22.24 -11.69 0.53
N VAL A 35 -21.63 -12.41 -0.41
CA VAL A 35 -20.98 -11.78 -1.57
C VAL A 35 -22.01 -11.39 -2.63
N GLY A 36 -22.07 -10.10 -2.94
CA GLY A 36 -22.98 -9.52 -3.94
C GLY A 36 -24.43 -9.42 -3.45
N ARG A 37 -25.33 -9.10 -4.40
CA ARG A 37 -26.77 -8.98 -4.14
C ARG A 37 -27.39 -10.37 -3.98
N ASP A 38 -27.76 -10.72 -2.76
CA ASP A 38 -28.48 -11.95 -2.42
C ASP A 38 -29.99 -11.74 -2.53
N THR A 39 -30.61 -12.35 -3.55
CA THR A 39 -32.06 -12.28 -3.78
C THR A 39 -32.85 -13.39 -3.12
N SER A 40 -32.23 -14.26 -2.33
CA SER A 40 -32.92 -15.35 -1.62
C SER A 40 -33.79 -14.84 -0.46
N GLN A 41 -33.53 -13.63 0.02
CA GLN A 41 -34.25 -12.98 1.12
C GLN A 41 -34.39 -11.47 0.89
N PRO A 42 -35.42 -10.79 1.44
CA PRO A 42 -35.57 -9.34 1.27
C PRO A 42 -34.46 -8.52 1.93
N ALA A 43 -34.07 -8.92 3.14
CA ALA A 43 -33.05 -8.26 3.95
C ALA A 43 -31.75 -9.07 3.88
N GLN A 44 -30.72 -8.50 3.26
CA GLN A 44 -29.38 -9.08 3.23
C GLN A 44 -28.58 -8.54 4.42
N PRO A 45 -28.23 -9.35 5.43
CA PRO A 45 -27.51 -8.87 6.59
C PRO A 45 -26.06 -8.50 6.25
N VAL A 46 -25.63 -7.36 6.76
CA VAL A 46 -24.22 -7.01 6.98
C VAL A 46 -24.05 -6.94 8.50
N ASN A 47 -23.50 -8.00 9.10
CA ASN A 47 -23.39 -8.11 10.54
C ASN A 47 -22.08 -7.49 11.02
N ILE A 48 -22.17 -6.44 11.83
CA ILE A 48 -21.07 -5.79 12.51
C ILE A 48 -21.23 -6.05 14.01
N GLY A 49 -20.84 -7.25 14.44
CA GLY A 49 -20.91 -7.67 15.84
C GLY A 49 -19.98 -6.85 16.75
N ARG A 50 -20.03 -7.14 18.05
CA ARG A 50 -19.12 -6.53 19.04
C ARG A 50 -17.67 -6.83 18.67
N GLY A 51 -16.84 -5.78 18.53
CA GLY A 51 -15.43 -5.88 18.13
C GLY A 51 -15.19 -5.62 16.63
N CYS A 52 -16.25 -5.63 15.80
CA CYS A 52 -16.16 -5.38 14.36
C CYS A 52 -16.21 -3.89 13.99
N GLN A 53 -16.34 -2.97 14.96
CA GLN A 53 -16.50 -1.53 14.72
C GLN A 53 -15.19 -0.82 14.28
N HIS A 54 -14.34 -1.52 13.54
CA HIS A 54 -13.12 -0.98 12.96
C HIS A 54 -13.38 -0.55 11.50
N PHE A 55 -12.72 0.52 11.05
CA PHE A 55 -12.92 1.04 9.69
C PHE A 55 -12.65 -0.03 8.62
N GLY A 56 -11.49 -0.70 8.66
CA GLY A 56 -11.15 -1.80 7.75
C GLY A 56 -12.20 -2.91 7.71
N ILE A 57 -12.62 -3.40 8.88
CA ILE A 57 -13.62 -4.48 9.00
C ILE A 57 -14.97 -4.03 8.43
N THR A 58 -15.49 -2.87 8.84
CA THR A 58 -16.79 -2.40 8.32
C THR A 58 -16.76 -2.16 6.82
N THR A 59 -15.64 -1.70 6.25
CA THR A 59 -15.51 -1.55 4.79
C THR A 59 -15.36 -2.88 4.06
N HIS A 60 -14.74 -3.88 4.70
CA HIS A 60 -14.59 -5.25 4.21
C HIS A 60 -15.95 -5.93 4.06
N GLU A 61 -16.80 -5.87 5.10
CA GLU A 61 -18.14 -6.46 5.02
C GLU A 61 -19.03 -5.77 3.99
N ILE A 62 -18.88 -4.45 3.82
CA ILE A 62 -19.56 -3.73 2.75
C ILE A 62 -19.01 -4.16 1.38
N ALA A 63 -17.70 -4.38 1.24
CA ALA A 63 -17.10 -4.87 0.01
C ALA A 63 -17.65 -6.25 -0.40
N HIS A 64 -17.86 -7.16 0.55
CA HIS A 64 -18.58 -8.40 0.29
C HIS A 64 -19.96 -8.13 -0.29
N ALA A 65 -20.78 -7.30 0.35
CA ALA A 65 -22.11 -6.96 -0.18
C ALA A 65 -22.06 -6.30 -1.57
N LEU A 66 -20.97 -5.61 -1.92
CA LEU A 66 -20.71 -5.05 -3.25
C LEU A 66 -20.17 -6.06 -4.27
N GLY A 67 -19.89 -7.30 -3.88
CA GLY A 67 -19.49 -8.38 -4.79
C GLY A 67 -18.02 -8.80 -4.73
N LEU A 68 -17.23 -8.30 -3.77
CA LEU A 68 -15.85 -8.75 -3.60
C LEU A 68 -15.79 -10.06 -2.82
N PHE A 69 -15.14 -11.06 -3.39
CA PHE A 69 -14.66 -12.23 -2.63
C PHE A 69 -13.42 -11.85 -1.82
N HIS A 70 -13.01 -12.73 -0.91
CA HIS A 70 -11.69 -12.55 -0.31
C HIS A 70 -10.59 -12.65 -1.36
N HIS A 71 -9.57 -11.81 -1.23
CA HIS A 71 -8.54 -11.66 -2.24
C HIS A 71 -7.68 -12.92 -2.42
N GLN A 72 -7.44 -13.66 -1.32
CA GLN A 72 -6.77 -14.96 -1.37
C GLN A 72 -7.59 -16.06 -2.04
N GLN A 73 -8.86 -15.83 -2.40
CA GLN A 73 -9.66 -16.81 -3.13
C GLN A 73 -9.58 -16.62 -4.64
N ARG A 74 -8.81 -15.65 -5.18
CA ARG A 74 -8.61 -15.54 -6.63
C ARG A 74 -8.09 -16.85 -7.23
N TYR A 75 -8.49 -17.17 -8.46
CA TYR A 75 -8.05 -18.40 -9.14
C TYR A 75 -6.53 -18.46 -9.38
N ASP A 76 -5.89 -17.29 -9.49
CA ASP A 76 -4.45 -17.09 -9.71
C ASP A 76 -3.65 -16.86 -8.42
N ARG A 77 -4.28 -16.95 -7.24
CA ARG A 77 -3.62 -16.64 -5.95
C ARG A 77 -2.36 -17.45 -5.67
N ASP A 78 -2.28 -18.67 -6.20
CA ASP A 78 -1.14 -19.57 -6.00
C ASP A 78 0.13 -19.09 -6.73
N GLU A 79 0.08 -18.01 -7.53
CA GLU A 79 1.28 -17.33 -8.05
C GLU A 79 1.91 -16.38 -7.02
N TYR A 80 1.14 -15.95 -6.01
CA TYR A 80 1.52 -14.88 -5.08
C TYR A 80 1.64 -15.36 -3.64
N ILE A 81 0.88 -16.39 -3.27
CA ILE A 81 0.83 -16.95 -1.92
C ILE A 81 0.84 -18.48 -1.96
N THR A 82 1.19 -19.09 -0.84
CA THR A 82 1.07 -20.52 -0.55
C THR A 82 0.09 -20.70 0.60
N PHE A 83 -0.87 -21.61 0.45
CA PHE A 83 -1.73 -22.06 1.54
C PHE A 83 -1.08 -23.28 2.22
N ASN A 84 -0.76 -23.14 3.50
CA ASN A 84 -0.13 -24.18 4.32
C ASN A 84 -1.24 -24.97 5.02
N GLU A 85 -1.81 -25.92 4.29
CA GLU A 85 -2.93 -26.79 4.71
C GLU A 85 -2.68 -27.47 6.07
N GLU A 86 -1.44 -27.85 6.34
CA GLU A 86 -1.01 -28.50 7.58
C GLU A 86 -1.13 -27.62 8.83
N ASN A 87 -1.20 -26.29 8.65
CA ASN A 87 -1.33 -25.33 9.74
C ASN A 87 -2.78 -24.95 10.03
N VAL A 88 -3.75 -25.53 9.29
CA VAL A 88 -5.18 -25.21 9.38
C VAL A 88 -6.00 -26.49 9.51
N GLN A 89 -6.91 -26.52 10.48
CA GLN A 89 -7.81 -27.67 10.66
C GLN A 89 -8.68 -27.89 9.42
N PHE A 90 -8.80 -29.14 8.98
CA PHE A 90 -9.53 -29.54 7.77
C PHE A 90 -10.93 -28.91 7.61
N ARG A 91 -11.68 -28.74 8.72
CA ARG A 91 -13.01 -28.10 8.72
C ARG A 91 -13.02 -26.65 8.22
N TYR A 92 -11.87 -25.97 8.21
CA TYR A 92 -11.73 -24.58 7.76
C TYR A 92 -11.14 -24.44 6.36
N TRP A 93 -10.71 -25.53 5.70
CA TRP A 93 -10.08 -25.48 4.38
C TRP A 93 -10.96 -24.84 3.30
N LEU A 94 -12.29 -24.98 3.41
CA LEU A 94 -13.22 -24.35 2.48
C LEU A 94 -13.15 -22.81 2.48
N ASN A 95 -12.69 -22.18 3.58
CA ASN A 95 -12.45 -20.73 3.62
C ASN A 95 -11.27 -20.29 2.74
N PHE A 96 -10.41 -21.24 2.34
CA PHE A 96 -9.27 -21.05 1.47
C PHE A 96 -9.51 -21.60 0.07
N ALA A 97 -10.72 -22.08 -0.25
CA ALA A 97 -11.03 -22.55 -1.59
C ALA A 97 -10.94 -21.40 -2.60
N LYS A 98 -10.29 -21.65 -3.74
CA LYS A 98 -10.24 -20.71 -4.86
C LYS A 98 -11.61 -20.62 -5.53
N ILE A 99 -12.02 -19.41 -5.90
CA ILE A 99 -13.17 -19.17 -6.75
C ILE A 99 -12.75 -19.37 -8.21
N PRO A 100 -13.41 -20.25 -8.96
CA PRO A 100 -13.13 -20.44 -10.39
C PRO A 100 -13.27 -19.15 -11.21
N SER A 101 -12.49 -18.99 -12.26
CA SER A 101 -12.51 -17.80 -13.15
C SER A 101 -13.87 -17.51 -13.79
N LYS A 102 -14.74 -18.51 -13.94
CA LYS A 102 -16.13 -18.30 -14.39
C LYS A 102 -17.02 -17.51 -13.40
N TYR A 103 -16.60 -17.39 -12.14
CA TYR A 103 -17.35 -16.71 -11.08
C TYR A 103 -16.59 -15.52 -10.48
N LEU A 104 -15.32 -15.35 -10.83
CA LEU A 104 -14.47 -14.27 -10.34
C LEU A 104 -13.71 -13.67 -11.51
N ASP A 105 -13.91 -12.37 -11.73
CA ASP A 105 -13.13 -11.57 -12.67
C ASP A 105 -12.08 -10.77 -11.89
N THR A 106 -10.84 -10.77 -12.38
CA THR A 106 -9.74 -9.96 -11.81
C THR A 106 -9.68 -8.57 -12.43
N TYR A 107 -10.45 -8.34 -13.49
CA TYR A 107 -10.44 -7.14 -14.31
C TYR A 107 -9.04 -6.78 -14.80
N ASP A 108 -8.17 -7.76 -15.07
CA ASP A 108 -6.76 -7.55 -15.44
C ASP A 108 -5.99 -6.68 -14.42
N LEU A 109 -6.42 -6.71 -13.15
CA LEU A 109 -5.76 -6.02 -12.05
C LEU A 109 -4.80 -6.96 -11.32
N PRO A 110 -3.60 -6.45 -10.96
CA PRO A 110 -2.60 -7.26 -10.28
C PRO A 110 -3.10 -7.74 -8.92
N TYR A 111 -2.48 -8.80 -8.40
CA TYR A 111 -2.79 -9.30 -7.07
C TYR A 111 -2.26 -8.35 -5.99
N ASP A 112 -3.16 -7.82 -5.15
CA ASP A 112 -2.82 -6.96 -4.01
C ASP A 112 -2.82 -7.73 -2.68
N VAL A 113 -1.64 -8.11 -2.20
CA VAL A 113 -1.49 -8.77 -0.88
C VAL A 113 -1.97 -7.86 0.26
N GLY A 114 -1.94 -6.54 0.08
CA GLY A 114 -2.42 -5.58 1.08
C GLY A 114 -3.88 -5.15 0.91
N SER A 115 -4.65 -5.84 0.05
CA SER A 115 -6.10 -5.64 -0.05
C SER A 115 -6.77 -5.81 1.32
N VAL A 116 -7.80 -4.99 1.59
CA VAL A 116 -8.62 -5.17 2.81
C VAL A 116 -9.36 -6.50 2.78
N MET A 117 -9.55 -7.08 1.59
CA MET A 117 -10.21 -8.38 1.38
C MET A 117 -9.25 -9.56 1.54
N HIS A 118 -7.96 -9.33 1.79
CA HIS A 118 -6.99 -10.41 2.00
C HIS A 118 -6.97 -10.85 3.47
N TYR A 119 -7.05 -12.15 3.72
CA TYR A 119 -6.82 -12.72 5.05
C TYR A 119 -5.45 -12.37 5.62
N THR A 120 -5.33 -12.38 6.94
CA THR A 120 -4.04 -12.30 7.61
C THR A 120 -3.24 -13.60 7.44
N PRO A 121 -1.92 -13.59 7.68
CA PRO A 121 -1.09 -14.79 7.64
C PRO A 121 -1.57 -15.94 8.53
N THR A 122 -2.12 -15.64 9.71
CA THR A 122 -2.49 -16.64 10.73
C THR A 122 -3.98 -16.96 10.79
N GLU A 123 -4.77 -16.42 9.85
CA GLU A 123 -6.22 -16.62 9.81
C GLU A 123 -6.59 -18.13 9.80
N PHE A 124 -7.49 -18.56 10.68
CA PHE A 124 -7.86 -19.96 10.94
C PHE A 124 -6.71 -20.93 11.29
N SER A 125 -5.50 -20.44 11.58
CA SER A 125 -4.39 -21.31 11.95
C SER A 125 -4.59 -21.97 13.32
N GLU A 126 -3.97 -23.13 13.53
CA GLU A 126 -3.99 -23.85 14.80
C GLU A 126 -3.40 -23.03 15.96
N ASN A 127 -2.44 -22.14 15.68
CA ASN A 127 -1.91 -21.19 16.64
C ASN A 127 -1.30 -19.95 15.96
N GLU A 128 -1.08 -18.89 16.74
CA GLU A 128 -0.60 -17.58 16.28
C GLU A 128 0.84 -17.56 15.72
N TYR A 129 1.59 -18.66 15.82
CA TYR A 129 2.97 -18.76 15.34
C TYR A 129 3.10 -19.49 14.00
N LEU A 130 1.99 -20.07 13.51
CA LEU A 130 1.95 -20.79 12.25
C LEU A 130 1.20 -19.97 11.20
N TYR A 131 1.80 -19.81 10.03
CA TYR A 131 1.11 -19.15 8.93
C TYR A 131 0.23 -20.14 8.20
N ALA A 132 -1.07 -19.84 8.11
CA ALA A 132 -1.96 -20.45 7.13
C ALA A 132 -1.59 -19.97 5.70
N LEU A 133 -1.17 -18.71 5.56
CA LEU A 133 -0.81 -18.11 4.28
C LEU A 133 0.61 -17.53 4.30
N THR A 134 1.45 -18.00 3.38
CA THR A 134 2.80 -17.48 3.15
C THR A 134 2.87 -16.74 1.83
N ALA A 135 3.35 -15.49 1.81
CA ALA A 135 3.63 -14.77 0.59
C ALA A 135 4.87 -15.34 -0.13
N LYS A 136 4.79 -15.52 -1.45
CA LYS A 136 5.93 -15.98 -2.25
C LYS A 136 7.06 -14.96 -2.28
N ASP A 137 6.72 -13.67 -2.33
CA ASP A 137 7.67 -12.61 -2.01
C ASP A 137 7.68 -12.39 -0.49
N PRO A 138 8.75 -12.77 0.22
CA PRO A 138 8.80 -12.67 1.68
C PRO A 138 8.73 -11.22 2.19
N ASN A 139 8.99 -10.22 1.34
CA ASN A 139 8.85 -8.81 1.70
C ASN A 139 7.37 -8.36 1.75
N LEU A 140 6.46 -9.13 1.15
CA LEU A 140 5.01 -8.88 1.22
C LEU A 140 4.34 -9.52 2.43
N GLN A 141 5.02 -10.42 3.16
CA GLN A 141 4.42 -11.12 4.31
C GLN A 141 3.84 -10.15 5.36
N GLY A 142 4.54 -9.06 5.66
CA GLY A 142 4.08 -8.03 6.61
C GLY A 142 2.95 -7.13 6.09
N THR A 143 2.64 -7.21 4.80
CA THR A 143 1.60 -6.42 4.12
C THR A 143 0.24 -7.11 4.20
N MET A 144 0.25 -8.45 4.27
CA MET A 144 -0.92 -9.31 4.28
C MET A 144 -1.84 -9.05 5.48
N GLY A 145 -3.15 -9.00 5.25
CA GLY A 145 -4.14 -8.80 6.31
C GLY A 145 -4.31 -7.34 6.75
N SER A 146 -4.14 -6.39 5.84
CA SER A 146 -4.22 -4.97 6.18
C SER A 146 -5.65 -4.55 6.56
N MET A 147 -5.79 -3.93 7.75
CA MET A 147 -7.07 -3.35 8.20
C MET A 147 -7.12 -1.82 8.06
N ASP A 148 -6.24 -1.22 7.26
CA ASP A 148 -6.22 0.24 7.02
C ASP A 148 -7.52 0.77 6.39
N GLY A 149 -8.21 -0.11 5.65
CA GLY A 149 -9.32 0.22 4.76
C GLY A 149 -9.05 -0.28 3.35
N PRO A 150 -10.00 -0.09 2.41
CA PRO A 150 -9.86 -0.60 1.06
C PRO A 150 -8.65 0.02 0.35
N SER A 151 -7.87 -0.85 -0.28
CA SER A 151 -6.70 -0.48 -1.07
C SER A 151 -7.10 0.29 -2.33
N PHE A 152 -6.10 0.85 -3.02
CA PHE A 152 -6.29 1.52 -4.31
C PHE A 152 -6.95 0.57 -5.34
N LEU A 153 -6.58 -0.71 -5.31
CA LEU A 153 -7.10 -1.72 -6.22
C LEU A 153 -8.48 -2.24 -5.82
N ASP A 154 -8.80 -2.33 -4.53
CA ASP A 154 -10.16 -2.69 -4.08
C ASP A 154 -11.20 -1.71 -4.64
N VAL A 155 -10.89 -0.41 -4.58
CA VAL A 155 -11.71 0.65 -5.17
C VAL A 155 -11.77 0.52 -6.70
N GLN A 156 -10.65 0.24 -7.34
CA GLN A 156 -10.59 0.11 -8.80
C GLN A 156 -11.42 -1.08 -9.31
N ILE A 157 -11.43 -2.21 -8.59
CA ILE A 157 -12.26 -3.37 -8.90
C ILE A 157 -13.75 -2.97 -8.84
N ILE A 158 -14.20 -2.33 -7.76
CA ILE A 158 -15.60 -1.88 -7.65
C ILE A 158 -15.97 -0.90 -8.76
N ASN A 159 -15.08 0.04 -9.10
CA ASN A 159 -15.32 0.99 -10.18
C ASN A 159 -15.45 0.31 -11.56
N ARG A 160 -14.69 -0.76 -11.82
CA ARG A 160 -14.82 -1.55 -13.06
C ARG A 160 -16.10 -2.39 -13.02
N HIS A 161 -16.37 -3.07 -11.91
CA HIS A 161 -17.54 -3.94 -11.72
C HIS A 161 -18.86 -3.18 -11.92
N TYR A 162 -18.99 -2.00 -11.32
CA TYR A 162 -20.17 -1.14 -11.45
C TYR A 162 -20.12 -0.16 -12.61
N GLN A 163 -19.16 -0.33 -13.54
CA GLN A 163 -19.03 0.49 -14.76
C GLN A 163 -18.97 2.00 -14.48
N CYS A 164 -18.36 2.40 -13.36
CA CYS A 164 -18.38 3.78 -12.88
C CYS A 164 -17.70 4.76 -13.85
N TYR A 165 -16.80 4.28 -14.71
CA TYR A 165 -16.11 5.12 -15.69
C TYR A 165 -17.00 5.55 -16.87
N ASP A 166 -18.15 4.91 -17.07
CA ASP A 166 -19.09 5.27 -18.14
C ASP A 166 -19.62 6.69 -17.98
N ALA A 167 -19.73 7.17 -16.74
CA ALA A 167 -20.08 8.55 -16.42
C ALA A 167 -19.12 9.57 -17.08
N CYS A 168 -17.89 9.15 -17.38
CA CYS A 168 -16.89 9.98 -18.03
C CYS A 168 -16.85 9.81 -19.55
N ASN A 169 -17.61 8.92 -20.18
CA ASN A 169 -17.50 8.64 -21.62
C ASN A 169 -17.68 9.89 -22.51
N ALA A 170 -18.59 10.80 -22.14
CA ALA A 170 -18.82 12.05 -22.86
C ALA A 170 -17.81 13.18 -22.54
N THR A 171 -16.86 12.95 -21.63
CA THR A 171 -15.83 13.95 -21.31
C THR A 171 -14.73 13.91 -22.36
N GLU A 172 -14.59 14.98 -23.15
CA GLU A 172 -13.60 15.07 -24.23
C GLU A 172 -12.16 15.18 -23.69
N ASN A 173 -11.94 15.91 -22.60
CA ASN A 173 -10.61 16.22 -22.06
C ASN A 173 -10.27 15.41 -20.80
N LYS A 174 -10.25 14.08 -20.91
CA LYS A 174 -9.84 13.21 -19.80
C LYS A 174 -8.33 13.33 -19.55
N PRO A 175 -7.88 13.45 -18.29
CA PRO A 175 -6.46 13.48 -18.00
C PRO A 175 -5.84 12.10 -18.25
N ARG A 176 -4.61 12.10 -18.79
CA ARG A 176 -3.77 10.89 -18.81
C ARG A 176 -3.14 10.71 -17.43
N CYS A 177 -3.74 9.87 -16.61
CA CYS A 177 -3.23 9.56 -15.28
C CYS A 177 -1.92 8.76 -15.36
N LEU A 178 -0.89 9.23 -14.65
CA LEU A 178 0.44 8.62 -14.63
C LEU A 178 0.61 7.65 -13.45
N ASN A 179 1.72 6.90 -13.46
CA ASN A 179 2.14 6.03 -12.34
C ASN A 179 1.08 5.02 -11.87
N GLY A 180 0.21 4.57 -12.78
CA GLY A 180 -0.86 3.62 -12.47
C GLY A 180 -2.14 4.26 -11.93
N GLY A 181 -2.25 5.59 -11.92
CA GLY A 181 -3.48 6.30 -11.61
C GLY A 181 -4.61 6.03 -12.62
N TYR A 182 -5.85 6.34 -12.23
CA TYR A 182 -7.03 6.27 -13.08
C TYR A 182 -7.92 7.50 -12.91
N VAL A 183 -8.73 7.81 -13.93
CA VAL A 183 -9.66 8.95 -13.90
C VAL A 183 -10.66 8.77 -12.76
N ASP A 184 -10.87 9.79 -11.95
CA ASP A 184 -11.88 9.77 -10.88
C ASP A 184 -13.29 9.68 -11.52
N PRO A 185 -14.06 8.60 -11.31
CA PRO A 185 -15.39 8.47 -11.90
C PRO A 185 -16.39 9.51 -11.37
N LYS A 186 -16.08 10.21 -10.28
CA LYS A 186 -16.89 11.33 -9.77
C LYS A 186 -16.39 12.70 -10.24
N ASN A 187 -15.18 12.75 -10.79
CA ASN A 187 -14.58 13.96 -11.33
C ASN A 187 -13.71 13.61 -12.55
N CYS A 188 -14.34 13.57 -13.72
CA CYS A 188 -13.75 13.09 -14.97
C CYS A 188 -12.54 13.91 -15.48
N THR A 189 -12.21 15.02 -14.82
CA THR A 189 -11.04 15.86 -15.13
C THR A 189 -9.91 15.72 -14.10
N ALA A 190 -10.02 14.81 -13.13
CA ALA A 190 -9.01 14.56 -12.10
C ALA A 190 -8.62 13.07 -12.05
N CYS A 191 -7.42 12.78 -11.55
CA CYS A 191 -6.95 11.42 -11.34
C CYS A 191 -7.01 10.99 -9.87
N LYS A 192 -7.37 9.72 -9.64
CA LYS A 192 -7.08 9.00 -8.39
C LYS A 192 -5.69 8.39 -8.50
N CYS A 193 -4.86 8.67 -7.51
CA CYS A 193 -3.45 8.28 -7.51
C CYS A 193 -3.15 7.12 -6.56
N PRO A 194 -2.27 6.18 -6.94
CA PRO A 194 -1.81 5.17 -6.02
C PRO A 194 -1.06 5.78 -4.83
N THR A 195 -0.99 5.04 -3.72
CA THR A 195 -0.28 5.46 -2.52
C THR A 195 1.16 5.89 -2.83
N GLY A 196 1.54 7.06 -2.33
CA GLY A 196 2.86 7.66 -2.58
C GLY A 196 2.90 8.66 -3.75
N PHE A 197 1.84 8.75 -4.56
CA PHE A 197 1.72 9.70 -5.66
C PHE A 197 0.60 10.73 -5.43
N GLY A 198 0.75 11.90 -6.04
CA GLY A 198 -0.22 12.99 -5.98
C GLY A 198 -0.07 13.94 -7.16
N GLY A 199 -0.70 15.11 -7.07
CA GLY A 199 -0.87 16.02 -8.21
C GLY A 199 -2.05 15.61 -9.09
N ASP A 200 -2.42 16.48 -10.03
CA ASP A 200 -3.66 16.35 -10.80
C ASP A 200 -3.69 15.10 -11.69
N VAL A 201 -2.51 14.65 -12.14
CA VAL A 201 -2.34 13.47 -12.99
C VAL A 201 -1.39 12.43 -12.38
N CYS A 202 -1.21 12.45 -11.06
CA CYS A 202 -0.35 11.51 -10.32
C CYS A 202 1.15 11.61 -10.65
N GLN A 203 1.59 12.78 -11.12
CA GLN A 203 2.97 13.09 -11.51
C GLN A 203 3.87 13.54 -10.35
N LEU A 204 3.26 13.93 -9.23
CA LEU A 204 3.96 14.47 -8.06
C LEU A 204 4.07 13.43 -6.94
N ILE A 205 4.91 13.74 -5.96
CA ILE A 205 4.99 13.00 -4.70
C ILE A 205 3.76 13.35 -3.86
N ALA A 206 3.12 12.34 -3.25
CA ALA A 206 1.97 12.56 -2.40
C ALA A 206 2.31 13.50 -1.22
N SER A 207 1.33 14.32 -0.81
CA SER A 207 1.48 15.22 0.33
C SER A 207 1.68 14.45 1.64
N SER A 208 2.67 14.88 2.43
CA SER A 208 2.93 14.44 3.80
C SER A 208 2.14 15.23 4.86
N ALA A 209 1.19 16.09 4.44
CA ALA A 209 0.43 16.94 5.34
C ALA A 209 -0.27 16.13 6.46
N PRO A 210 -0.35 16.70 7.69
CA PRO A 210 0.06 18.06 8.06
C PRO A 210 1.57 18.23 8.32
N ILE A 211 2.39 17.18 8.20
CA ILE A 211 3.82 17.24 8.50
C ILE A 211 4.62 17.78 7.31
N ARG A 212 5.66 18.58 7.59
CA ARG A 212 6.64 19.04 6.61
C ARG A 212 7.79 18.05 6.49
N CYS A 213 7.55 16.96 5.79
CA CYS A 213 8.55 15.96 5.45
C CYS A 213 8.26 15.36 4.06
N GLY A 214 9.17 14.53 3.57
CA GLY A 214 9.05 13.94 2.25
C GLY A 214 9.80 14.73 1.17
N GLY A 215 9.81 14.19 -0.03
CA GLY A 215 10.51 14.77 -1.17
C GLY A 215 11.28 13.76 -2.02
N LEU A 216 11.92 14.26 -3.07
CA LEU A 216 12.77 13.48 -3.96
C LEU A 216 14.15 13.31 -3.32
N ILE A 217 14.63 12.07 -3.27
CA ILE A 217 15.97 11.72 -2.83
C ILE A 217 16.71 11.07 -4.01
N PRO A 218 17.59 11.80 -4.72
CA PRO A 218 18.42 11.19 -5.74
C PRO A 218 19.43 10.24 -5.09
N THR A 219 19.69 9.09 -5.72
CA THR A 219 20.70 8.15 -5.22
C THR A 219 22.09 8.44 -5.76
N THR A 220 23.10 7.97 -5.04
CA THR A 220 24.50 7.92 -5.50
C THR A 220 24.99 6.46 -5.57
N SER A 221 26.20 6.23 -6.07
CA SER A 221 26.84 4.90 -6.05
C SER A 221 27.28 4.49 -4.64
N SER A 222 27.55 5.47 -3.79
CA SER A 222 27.94 5.25 -2.40
C SER A 222 26.74 4.88 -1.54
N LEU A 223 26.96 3.97 -0.61
CA LEU A 223 25.92 3.56 0.32
C LEU A 223 25.59 4.73 1.26
N THR A 224 24.36 5.24 1.20
CA THR A 224 23.91 6.39 1.98
C THR A 224 22.95 5.93 3.06
N ARG A 225 23.19 6.33 4.32
CA ARG A 225 22.29 6.01 5.45
C ARG A 225 21.14 7.01 5.51
N MET A 226 19.94 6.52 5.80
CA MET A 226 18.74 7.30 6.14
C MET A 226 18.12 6.75 7.42
N ARG A 227 17.92 7.62 8.40
CA ARG A 227 17.14 7.31 9.60
C ARG A 227 15.92 8.21 9.68
N ILE A 228 14.75 7.61 9.89
CA ILE A 228 13.49 8.31 10.13
C ILE A 228 12.95 7.87 11.47
N ARG A 229 12.65 8.85 12.32
CA ARG A 229 11.82 8.65 13.52
C ARG A 229 10.56 9.49 13.39
N LEU A 230 9.39 8.84 13.43
CA LEU A 230 8.08 9.46 13.25
C LEU A 230 7.15 9.02 14.39
N SER A 231 6.71 9.98 15.20
CA SER A 231 5.80 9.74 16.33
C SER A 231 4.43 10.40 16.11
N SER A 232 3.36 9.68 16.44
CA SER A 232 2.00 10.21 16.53
C SER A 232 1.28 9.72 17.78
N GLY A 233 0.70 10.64 18.56
CA GLY A 233 -0.16 10.33 19.70
C GLY A 233 -1.66 10.34 19.37
N GLY A 234 -2.01 10.45 18.09
CA GLY A 234 -3.40 10.61 17.65
C GLY A 234 -3.57 10.24 16.16
N PRO A 235 -4.13 11.13 15.32
CA PRO A 235 -4.32 10.87 13.89
C PRO A 235 -3.04 10.41 13.19
N ARG A 236 -3.20 9.59 12.16
CA ARG A 236 -2.07 9.05 11.41
C ARG A 236 -1.23 10.17 10.80
N ARG A 237 0.07 10.08 11.05
CA ARG A 237 1.11 10.93 10.48
C ARG A 237 1.85 10.15 9.41
N LYS A 238 2.26 10.80 8.32
CA LYS A 238 3.02 10.16 7.25
C LYS A 238 4.08 11.06 6.63
N CYS A 239 5.13 10.45 6.10
CA CYS A 239 6.17 11.09 5.30
C CYS A 239 6.39 10.30 4.01
N VAL A 240 6.28 10.96 2.86
CA VAL A 240 6.40 10.33 1.55
C VAL A 240 7.67 10.79 0.85
N TYR A 241 8.60 9.88 0.62
CA TYR A 241 9.81 10.14 -0.16
C TYR A 241 9.79 9.33 -1.44
N HIS A 242 10.36 9.87 -2.52
CA HIS A 242 10.69 9.07 -3.71
C HIS A 242 12.21 8.97 -3.77
N ILE A 243 12.75 7.76 -3.61
CA ILE A 243 14.17 7.50 -3.86
C ILE A 243 14.33 7.20 -5.35
N ARG A 244 15.17 7.96 -6.05
CA ARG A 244 15.29 7.90 -7.51
C ARG A 244 16.71 7.64 -7.96
N ALA A 245 16.87 6.58 -8.74
CA ALA A 245 18.10 6.23 -9.41
C ALA A 245 18.25 6.95 -10.77
N PRO A 246 19.51 7.15 -11.24
CA PRO A 246 19.78 7.61 -12.60
C PRO A 246 19.14 6.69 -13.66
N PRO A 247 19.04 7.15 -14.94
CA PRO A 247 18.58 6.29 -16.03
C PRO A 247 19.36 4.96 -16.09
N ASN A 248 18.68 3.88 -16.46
CA ASN A 248 19.25 2.52 -16.59
C ASN A 248 19.88 1.95 -15.30
N ARG A 249 19.47 2.48 -14.13
CA ARG A 249 19.89 1.99 -12.82
C ARG A 249 18.68 1.65 -11.95
N ARG A 250 18.88 0.76 -10.99
CA ARG A 250 17.88 0.35 -9.99
C ARG A 250 18.28 0.86 -8.61
N VAL A 251 17.34 0.96 -7.69
CA VAL A 251 17.60 1.36 -6.30
C VAL A 251 17.80 0.10 -5.47
N MET A 252 18.91 0.02 -4.75
CA MET A 252 19.11 -0.97 -3.70
C MET A 252 18.79 -0.32 -2.36
N ILE A 253 17.93 -0.96 -1.57
CA ILE A 253 17.62 -0.57 -0.20
C ILE A 253 18.05 -1.69 0.75
N GLY A 254 18.91 -1.33 1.70
CA GLY A 254 19.29 -2.16 2.83
C GLY A 254 18.53 -1.75 4.08
N LEU A 255 17.55 -2.52 4.52
CA LEU A 255 16.80 -2.26 5.75
C LEU A 255 17.62 -2.76 6.96
N LYS A 256 18.20 -1.83 7.74
CA LYS A 256 18.98 -2.17 8.95
C LYS A 256 18.06 -2.53 10.10
N SER A 257 17.13 -1.64 10.43
CA SER A 257 16.22 -1.80 11.56
C SER A 257 14.87 -1.11 11.32
N VAL A 258 13.83 -1.72 11.90
CA VAL A 258 12.46 -1.19 11.96
C VAL A 258 11.89 -1.43 13.36
N LEU A 259 11.55 -0.34 14.04
CA LEU A 259 10.88 -0.36 15.33
C LEU A 259 9.54 0.35 15.16
N GLY A 260 8.45 -0.41 15.21
CA GLY A 260 7.10 0.11 15.16
C GLY A 260 6.15 -0.76 15.99
N HIS A 261 4.87 -0.47 15.92
CA HIS A 261 3.83 -1.34 16.46
C HIS A 261 3.70 -2.58 15.57
N CYS A 262 4.19 -3.72 16.06
CA CYS A 262 4.19 -4.97 15.31
C CYS A 262 2.79 -5.62 15.36
N GLN A 263 2.17 -5.73 14.18
CA GLN A 263 0.85 -6.33 13.98
C GLN A 263 0.76 -6.84 12.53
N GLU A 264 -0.12 -7.82 12.28
CA GLU A 264 -0.40 -8.28 10.92
C GLU A 264 -0.90 -7.13 10.03
N GLY A 265 -0.48 -7.15 8.76
CA GLY A 265 -0.74 -6.10 7.77
C GLY A 265 -0.02 -4.77 7.99
N CYS A 266 0.71 -4.61 9.10
CA CYS A 266 1.50 -3.42 9.46
C CYS A 266 0.76 -2.09 9.17
N TYR A 267 -0.55 -2.05 9.44
CA TYR A 267 -1.42 -1.00 8.90
C TYR A 267 -1.45 0.30 9.73
N THR A 268 -1.08 0.28 11.01
CA THR A 268 -1.05 1.50 11.86
C THR A 268 0.28 2.24 11.81
N THR A 269 1.39 1.51 11.82
CA THR A 269 2.75 2.05 11.94
C THR A 269 3.73 1.22 11.14
N ALA A 270 4.25 1.74 10.03
CA ALA A 270 5.18 1.02 9.18
C ALA A 270 5.96 1.93 8.22
N VAL A 271 7.02 1.36 7.64
CA VAL A 271 7.54 1.81 6.35
C VAL A 271 6.96 0.93 5.24
N GLU A 272 6.32 1.56 4.25
CA GLU A 272 5.86 0.93 3.01
C GLU A 272 6.81 1.30 1.87
N MET A 273 7.32 0.30 1.14
CA MET A 273 8.23 0.50 0.00
C MET A 273 7.63 -0.09 -1.28
N LYS A 274 7.44 0.73 -2.32
CA LYS A 274 6.94 0.25 -3.61
C LYS A 274 8.09 -0.14 -4.54
N MET A 275 8.57 -1.37 -4.38
CA MET A 275 9.76 -1.89 -5.06
C MET A 275 9.44 -2.67 -6.35
N ALA A 276 8.20 -3.13 -6.53
CA ALA A 276 7.80 -4.08 -7.57
C ALA A 276 7.60 -3.45 -8.98
N GLY A 277 7.82 -2.15 -9.16
CA GLY A 277 7.67 -1.45 -10.44
C GLY A 277 6.22 -1.07 -10.78
N ASP A 278 5.24 -1.93 -10.47
CA ASP A 278 3.83 -1.52 -10.44
C ASP A 278 3.52 -0.84 -9.10
N PHE A 279 3.01 0.39 -9.18
CA PHE A 279 2.72 1.20 -8.00
C PHE A 279 1.28 1.07 -7.50
N ARG A 280 0.41 0.32 -8.19
CA ARG A 280 -1.00 0.19 -7.83
C ARG A 280 -1.22 -0.65 -6.56
N PRO A 281 -0.62 -1.85 -6.41
CA PRO A 281 -0.75 -2.65 -5.19
C PRO A 281 -0.13 -1.96 -3.97
N VAL A 282 -0.51 -2.41 -2.77
CA VAL A 282 0.19 -2.01 -1.54
C VAL A 282 1.63 -2.55 -1.57
N GLY A 283 2.60 -1.69 -1.22
CA GLY A 283 4.01 -2.05 -1.24
C GLY A 283 4.45 -2.91 -0.05
N TYR A 284 5.75 -3.18 0.04
CA TYR A 284 6.34 -3.95 1.15
C TYR A 284 6.22 -3.18 2.46
N ARG A 285 5.45 -3.70 3.41
CA ARG A 285 5.30 -3.10 4.74
C ARG A 285 6.15 -3.79 5.79
N PHE A 286 6.93 -2.97 6.50
CA PHE A 286 7.75 -3.42 7.62
C PHE A 286 7.43 -2.61 8.88
N CYS A 287 7.17 -3.30 9.99
CA CYS A 287 6.86 -2.73 11.31
C CYS A 287 7.44 -3.52 12.49
N CYS A 288 8.00 -4.71 12.26
CA CYS A 288 8.41 -5.66 13.29
C CYS A 288 9.92 -5.90 13.35
N LYS A 289 10.42 -6.29 14.54
CA LYS A 289 11.84 -6.66 14.72
C LYS A 289 12.28 -7.88 13.91
N SER A 290 11.39 -8.84 13.71
CA SER A 290 11.62 -10.02 12.86
C SER A 290 11.89 -9.69 11.39
N GLN A 291 11.64 -8.44 10.97
CA GLN A 291 11.82 -7.98 9.59
C GLN A 291 13.11 -7.18 9.40
N TRP A 292 13.97 -7.10 10.42
CA TRP A 292 15.28 -6.45 10.31
C TRP A 292 16.16 -7.16 9.29
N PHE A 293 17.19 -6.45 8.83
CA PHE A 293 18.22 -6.97 7.91
C PHE A 293 17.64 -7.53 6.62
N ARG A 294 17.13 -6.62 5.77
CA ARG A 294 16.73 -6.95 4.39
C ARG A 294 17.66 -6.24 3.41
N ARG A 295 17.90 -6.85 2.26
CA ARG A 295 18.50 -6.20 1.09
C ARG A 295 17.55 -6.40 -0.07
N ILE A 296 17.06 -5.32 -0.64
CA ILE A 296 15.99 -5.34 -1.65
C ILE A 296 16.44 -4.47 -2.83
N ILE A 297 16.31 -5.00 -4.04
CA ILE A 297 16.58 -4.27 -5.28
C ILE A 297 15.23 -4.00 -5.95
N SER A 298 14.97 -2.74 -6.30
CA SER A 298 13.74 -2.36 -6.97
C SER A 298 13.72 -2.85 -8.42
N LYS A 299 12.54 -3.14 -8.98
CA LYS A 299 12.41 -3.42 -10.42
C LYS A 299 12.66 -2.18 -11.28
N GLY A 300 12.16 -1.02 -10.83
CA GLY A 300 12.31 0.26 -11.53
C GLY A 300 13.31 1.22 -10.88
N ARG A 301 13.54 2.37 -11.52
CA ARG A 301 14.45 3.41 -11.00
C ARG A 301 13.83 4.34 -9.95
N ASN A 302 12.50 4.35 -9.82
CA ASN A 302 11.78 5.21 -8.89
C ASN A 302 11.15 4.36 -7.79
N VAL A 303 11.44 4.67 -6.53
CA VAL A 303 10.92 3.95 -5.37
C VAL A 303 10.20 4.91 -4.43
N PRO A 304 8.86 4.94 -4.46
CA PRO A 304 8.06 5.53 -3.39
C PRO A 304 8.28 4.79 -2.06
N ILE A 305 8.62 5.54 -1.02
CA ILE A 305 8.73 5.07 0.36
C ILE A 305 7.84 5.93 1.23
N ILE A 306 6.90 5.28 1.91
CA ILE A 306 5.93 5.93 2.79
C ILE A 306 6.19 5.48 4.22
N PHE A 307 6.59 6.40 5.08
CA PHE A 307 6.69 6.18 6.52
C PHE A 307 5.40 6.66 7.15
N PHE A 308 4.79 5.87 8.04
CA PHE A 308 3.61 6.32 8.76
C PHE A 308 3.55 5.76 10.18
N ALA A 309 2.90 6.51 11.07
CA ALA A 309 2.66 6.13 12.45
C ALA A 309 1.32 6.68 12.93
N GLN A 310 0.61 5.88 13.72
CA GLN A 310 -0.66 6.23 14.35
C GLN A 310 -0.66 5.67 15.77
N ASN A 311 -0.95 6.52 16.77
CA ASN A 311 -0.92 6.16 18.19
C ASN A 311 0.34 5.39 18.63
N SER A 312 1.49 5.66 17.98
CA SER A 312 2.74 4.95 18.17
C SER A 312 3.92 5.74 17.59
N THR A 313 5.11 5.17 17.69
CA THR A 313 6.34 5.68 17.08
C THR A 313 6.92 4.65 16.12
N LEU A 314 7.29 5.12 14.93
CA LEU A 314 8.11 4.40 13.97
C LEU A 314 9.55 4.92 14.04
N ASP A 315 10.54 4.04 14.19
CA ASP A 315 11.97 4.34 14.00
C ASP A 315 12.55 3.35 13.00
N VAL A 316 13.03 3.85 11.87
CA VAL A 316 13.56 3.05 10.76
C VAL A 316 14.94 3.56 10.41
N THR A 317 15.90 2.65 10.35
CA THR A 317 17.21 2.90 9.74
C THR A 317 17.35 2.04 8.49
N LEU A 318 17.61 2.69 7.36
CA LEU A 318 17.88 2.03 6.09
C LEU A 318 19.11 2.64 5.42
N TYR A 319 19.68 1.92 4.48
CA TYR A 319 20.72 2.37 3.58
C TYR A 319 20.22 2.27 2.15
N TYR A 320 20.69 3.15 1.28
CA TYR A 320 20.34 3.10 -0.13
C TYR A 320 21.48 3.55 -1.03
N ARG A 321 21.47 3.04 -2.27
CA ARG A 321 22.33 3.48 -3.39
C ARG A 321 21.69 3.05 -4.70
N TRP A 322 22.17 3.56 -5.83
CA TRP A 322 21.87 2.92 -7.11
C TRP A 322 22.78 1.72 -7.35
N VAL A 323 22.27 0.76 -8.13
CA VAL A 323 23.02 -0.40 -8.64
C VAL A 323 22.79 -0.55 -10.13
N VAL A 324 23.75 -1.17 -10.81
CA VAL A 324 23.62 -1.57 -12.21
C VAL A 324 22.75 -2.81 -12.28
N SER A 325 21.92 -2.94 -13.32
CA SER A 325 21.27 -4.20 -13.63
C SER A 325 22.31 -5.15 -14.24
N THR A 326 22.88 -6.03 -13.43
CA THR A 326 23.67 -7.18 -13.90
C THR A 326 22.99 -8.47 -13.41
N PRO A 327 23.12 -9.60 -14.13
CA PRO A 327 22.60 -10.89 -13.68
C PRO A 327 23.07 -11.23 -12.25
N ASP A 328 24.34 -10.96 -11.93
CA ASP A 328 24.93 -11.18 -10.61
C ASP A 328 24.29 -10.33 -9.49
N ALA A 329 23.69 -9.17 -9.83
CA ALA A 329 23.01 -8.33 -8.85
C ALA A 329 21.68 -8.95 -8.39
N GLU A 330 21.05 -9.77 -9.23
CA GLU A 330 19.84 -10.53 -8.93
C GLU A 330 20.16 -11.76 -8.06
N ASP A 331 21.34 -12.37 -8.28
CA ASP A 331 21.87 -13.51 -7.50
C ASP A 331 22.40 -13.13 -6.10
N ALA A 332 22.68 -11.84 -5.83
CA ALA A 332 23.11 -11.38 -4.51
C ALA A 332 21.98 -11.35 -3.45
N THR A 333 20.89 -12.09 -3.68
CA THR A 333 19.69 -12.21 -2.83
C THR A 333 19.86 -13.12 -1.62
N TYR A 334 21.01 -13.79 -1.44
CA TYR A 334 21.21 -14.77 -0.37
C TYR A 334 22.22 -14.38 0.72
N LEU A 335 22.39 -13.08 1.00
CA LEU A 335 23.03 -12.71 2.27
C LEU A 335 22.03 -12.90 3.39
N ASN A 336 22.32 -13.83 4.31
CA ASN A 336 21.48 -14.04 5.48
C ASN A 336 21.55 -12.83 6.43
N SER A 337 20.65 -12.78 7.41
CA SER A 337 20.54 -11.66 8.36
C SER A 337 21.86 -11.38 9.09
N THR A 338 22.65 -12.41 9.40
CA THR A 338 23.96 -12.28 10.05
C THR A 338 24.97 -11.58 9.13
N GLN A 339 25.09 -12.03 7.88
CA GLN A 339 25.99 -11.43 6.89
C GLN A 339 25.61 -9.97 6.58
N LEU A 340 24.31 -9.69 6.44
CA LEU A 340 23.83 -8.32 6.26
C LEU A 340 24.15 -7.45 7.48
N SER A 341 24.02 -7.98 8.70
CA SER A 341 24.35 -7.23 9.92
C SER A 341 25.82 -6.82 9.98
N GLU A 342 26.74 -7.62 9.43
CA GLU A 342 28.18 -7.31 9.37
C GLU A 342 28.49 -6.26 8.32
N VAL A 343 27.89 -6.36 7.13
CA VAL A 343 28.01 -5.35 6.05
C VAL A 343 27.51 -3.98 6.54
N TYR A 344 26.41 -3.94 7.30
CA TYR A 344 25.87 -2.69 7.84
C TYR A 344 26.62 -2.16 9.08
N LYS A 345 27.50 -2.95 9.72
CA LYS A 345 28.40 -2.48 10.79
C LYS A 345 29.65 -1.80 10.25
N GLN A 346 30.13 -2.20 9.06
CA GLN A 346 31.33 -1.63 8.44
C GLN A 346 31.09 -0.26 7.77
N THR A 347 29.83 0.16 7.59
CA THR A 347 29.44 1.35 6.82
C THR A 347 28.97 2.53 7.69
N ASP A 348 29.16 2.46 9.01
CA ASP A 348 28.70 3.50 9.94
C ASP A 348 29.56 4.79 9.93
N ASP A 349 30.61 4.89 9.08
CA ASP A 349 31.53 6.05 9.01
C ASP A 349 31.30 7.03 7.82
N ASP A 350 30.29 6.86 6.96
CA ASP A 350 30.08 7.74 5.79
C ASP A 350 28.73 8.51 5.79
N ASN A 351 28.83 9.84 5.65
CA ASN A 351 27.81 10.83 5.28
C ASN A 351 26.33 10.35 5.28
N GLY A 352 25.77 10.16 6.48
CA GLY A 352 24.36 9.78 6.66
C GLY A 352 23.40 10.98 6.67
N LEU A 353 22.21 10.81 6.10
CA LEU A 353 21.09 11.72 6.28
C LEU A 353 20.34 11.30 7.56
N GLU A 354 20.58 12.00 8.66
CA GLU A 354 19.77 11.84 9.87
C GLU A 354 18.59 12.82 9.84
N MET A 355 17.37 12.26 9.81
CA MET A 355 16.14 13.04 9.90
C MET A 355 15.31 12.56 11.08
N GLU A 356 15.38 13.33 12.17
CA GLU A 356 14.50 13.13 13.32
C GLU A 356 13.32 14.09 13.20
N ILE A 357 12.10 13.55 13.08
CA ILE A 357 10.87 14.37 13.05
C ILE A 357 10.19 14.19 14.40
N LEU A 358 10.56 15.05 15.33
CA LEU A 358 9.94 15.16 16.64
C LEU A 358 8.73 16.11 16.58
N GLN A 359 7.75 15.88 17.44
CA GLN A 359 6.47 16.59 17.51
C GLN A 359 6.60 18.13 17.37
N GLY A 360 5.82 18.72 16.46
CA GLY A 360 5.35 20.11 16.60
C GLY A 360 4.06 20.13 17.42
N PRO A 361 3.77 21.22 18.16
CA PRO A 361 2.62 21.30 19.06
C PRO A 361 1.33 21.10 18.27
N GLU A 362 0.41 20.37 18.88
CA GLU A 362 -0.95 20.19 18.37
C GLU A 362 -1.65 21.54 18.25
N ASP A 363 -2.47 21.70 17.21
CA ASP A 363 -3.32 22.87 17.03
C ASP A 363 -4.23 23.03 18.26
N GLY A 364 -3.99 24.08 19.06
CA GLY A 364 -4.80 24.38 20.23
C GLY A 364 -4.33 25.60 21.03
N VAL A 365 -4.83 26.78 20.64
CA VAL A 365 -4.94 28.01 21.45
C VAL A 365 -3.63 28.61 22.00
N VAL A 366 -3.18 29.71 21.39
CA VAL A 366 -2.17 30.62 21.96
C VAL A 366 -2.85 31.49 23.03
N PRO A 367 -2.49 31.45 24.33
CA PRO A 367 -2.73 32.57 25.22
C PRO A 367 -1.63 33.60 24.98
N ALA A 368 -2.03 34.83 24.69
CA ALA A 368 -1.11 35.96 24.62
C ALA A 368 -0.40 36.14 25.97
N GLY A 369 0.93 36.17 25.98
CA GLY A 369 1.69 36.71 27.11
C GLY A 369 3.07 36.13 27.35
N ARG A 370 4.07 37.01 27.19
CA ARG A 370 5.42 37.01 27.77
C ARG A 370 6.50 36.18 27.05
N SER A 371 7.29 36.96 26.31
CA SER A 371 8.66 36.75 25.85
C SER A 371 9.58 35.99 26.81
N ASN A 372 10.27 34.97 26.29
CA ASN A 372 11.62 34.60 26.74
C ASN A 372 12.42 34.02 25.53
N PRO A 373 13.62 34.52 25.19
CA PRO A 373 14.28 34.20 23.94
C PRO A 373 15.29 33.06 24.14
N MET A 374 14.87 31.81 23.92
CA MET A 374 15.75 30.70 23.57
C MET A 374 14.91 29.57 23.02
N ILE A 375 14.70 29.54 21.69
CA ILE A 375 14.51 28.37 20.82
C ILE A 375 14.51 28.92 19.40
N ALA A 376 15.66 28.85 18.74
CA ALA A 376 15.77 29.06 17.30
C ALA A 376 17.01 28.32 16.81
N ARG A 377 16.83 27.06 16.38
CA ARG A 377 17.75 26.36 15.47
C ARG A 377 17.15 25.03 15.02
N ALA A 378 16.44 25.07 13.89
CA ALA A 378 16.23 23.92 13.03
C ALA A 378 16.05 24.43 11.59
N TYR A 379 17.17 24.72 10.93
CA TYR A 379 17.23 24.91 9.48
C TYR A 379 18.24 23.90 8.93
N GLY A 380 17.74 22.82 8.34
CA GLY A 380 18.56 21.95 7.50
C GLY A 380 18.98 22.71 6.25
N ARG A 381 20.26 23.08 6.15
CA ARG A 381 20.86 23.63 4.93
C ARG A 381 21.06 22.49 3.92
N ILE A 382 20.30 22.51 2.83
CA ILE A 382 20.67 21.82 1.59
C ILE A 382 21.87 22.60 1.00
N LYS A 383 23.07 22.01 1.02
CA LYS A 383 24.20 22.53 0.24
C LYS A 383 24.05 22.03 -1.20
N SER A 384 24.19 22.97 -2.14
CA SER A 384 24.13 22.82 -3.61
C SER A 384 22.73 22.63 -4.21
N LYS A 385 22.30 23.63 -4.98
CA LYS A 385 21.25 23.52 -6.01
C LYS A 385 21.88 22.91 -7.26
N PRO A 386 21.37 21.81 -7.83
CA PRO A 386 21.49 21.57 -9.26
C PRO A 386 20.36 22.31 -9.98
N SER A 387 20.68 22.89 -11.14
CA SER A 387 19.74 23.52 -12.06
C SER A 387 18.68 22.51 -12.52
N PHE A 388 17.43 22.96 -12.52
CA PHE A 388 16.24 22.20 -12.91
C PHE A 388 16.05 22.33 -14.43
N ASP A 389 15.90 21.21 -15.12
CA ASP A 389 15.48 21.16 -16.53
C ASP A 389 14.09 20.50 -16.59
N GLU A 390 13.10 21.24 -17.09
CA GLU A 390 11.69 20.82 -17.17
C GLU A 390 11.44 19.77 -18.27
N SER A 391 12.45 19.40 -19.06
CA SER A 391 12.33 18.43 -20.16
C SER A 391 12.29 16.95 -19.74
N ASP A 392 12.60 16.62 -18.48
CA ASP A 392 12.63 15.23 -17.97
C ASP A 392 11.25 14.60 -17.64
N TYR A 393 10.16 15.35 -17.87
CA TYR A 393 8.78 14.88 -17.61
C TYR A 393 8.05 14.31 -18.84
N VAL A 394 8.69 14.26 -20.01
CA VAL A 394 8.13 13.67 -21.23
C VAL A 394 9.06 12.56 -21.70
N GLY A 395 8.78 11.33 -21.29
CA GLY A 395 9.56 10.16 -21.70
C GLY A 395 8.73 8.89 -21.53
N GLU A 396 8.43 8.29 -22.66
CA GLU A 396 7.58 7.13 -22.87
C GLU A 396 8.02 5.88 -22.10
N PHE A 397 7.12 4.91 -22.06
CA PHE A 397 7.45 3.50 -21.82
C PHE A 397 8.57 3.09 -22.79
N GLY A 398 9.80 3.01 -22.29
CA GLY A 398 10.89 2.29 -22.94
C GLY A 398 10.88 0.84 -22.45
N SER A 399 9.91 0.06 -22.93
CA SER A 399 10.12 -1.37 -23.13
C SER A 399 10.85 -1.50 -24.47
N ASP A 400 12.01 -2.13 -24.44
CA ASP A 400 12.72 -2.55 -25.65
C ASP A 400 11.74 -3.31 -26.56
N GLY A 401 11.72 -2.91 -27.82
CA GLY A 401 10.83 -3.46 -28.83
C GLY A 401 11.11 -4.93 -29.08
N GLU A 402 10.16 -5.78 -28.74
CA GLU A 402 9.88 -6.99 -29.50
C GLU A 402 8.38 -7.04 -29.79
N SER A 403 8.08 -6.94 -31.07
CA SER A 403 6.77 -7.19 -31.67
C SER A 403 6.38 -8.64 -31.44
N TYR A 404 5.24 -8.88 -30.77
CA TYR A 404 4.50 -10.12 -30.98
C TYR A 404 3.24 -9.78 -31.77
N GLU A 405 3.28 -10.23 -33.03
CA GLU A 405 2.21 -10.13 -34.01
C GLU A 405 0.95 -10.88 -33.57
N ASP A 406 -0.18 -10.28 -33.93
CA ASP A 406 -1.41 -10.88 -34.46
C ASP A 406 -1.66 -12.38 -34.19
N PHE A 407 -2.68 -12.67 -33.37
CA PHE A 407 -3.47 -13.90 -33.50
C PHE A 407 -4.95 -13.58 -33.30
N SER A 408 -5.54 -13.00 -34.34
CA SER A 408 -6.92 -13.29 -34.70
C SER A 408 -7.03 -14.72 -35.28
N LEU A 409 -8.19 -15.37 -35.07
CA LEU A 409 -8.61 -16.70 -35.56
C LEU A 409 -8.23 -17.89 -34.66
N TYR A 410 -9.19 -18.42 -33.90
CA TYR A 410 -10.04 -19.56 -34.26
C TYR A 410 -11.12 -19.79 -33.17
N SER A 411 -12.36 -19.96 -33.64
CA SER A 411 -13.53 -20.68 -33.05
C SER A 411 -13.68 -20.80 -31.54
#